data_AF-A0A3S1CKP7-F1
#
_entry.id   AF-A0A3S1CKP7-F1
#
_cell.length_a   1.000
_cell.length_b   1.000
_cell.length_c   1.000
_cell.angle_alpha   90.00
_cell.angle_beta   90.00
_cell.angle_gamma   90.00
#
_symmetry.space_group_name_H-M   'P 1'
#
loop_
_entity.id
_entity.type
_entity.pdbx_description
1 polymer ?
#
loop_
_entity_poly.entity_id
_entity_poly.type
_entity_poly.pdbx_seq_one_letter_code
_entity_poly.pdbx_strand_id
1 'polypeptide(L)'
;REGKEDVVYPKPELEKVLGKTLGVPLFQEQAMRVAIECAGFTPGEADQLRRAMATFKHTGGVSSFGAKLIGGMVKNGYEREFAEKTFKQLEGFGSYGFPESHAASFALIAYASSWMKCHHPDVFCAALLNAQPMGFYAPAQIVRDARDHGVEARPVCINASRWDCTLEPTADDGRFAVRLGLRMVRGLANADAATIVIARADQPFASVDDLWHRAGVPAASLVELAQADAFQPSLLLARREALWAIKALRDEPLPLFAAASGREQRTVSEIQEPLVALRAMTAGGEVVEDYGHVGLTLRDHPVSFLRADLGRKRIVSCREAMQARDGHWLEAAGLVLVRQRPGSAKGVMFITIEDETGIANLVV
;
A
#
# COMPACT_ATOMS: atom_id res chain seq x y z
N ARG A 1 -1.07 -29.25 -3.16
CA ARG A 1 -1.93 -28.46 -4.08
C ARG A 1 -1.42 -28.47 -5.52
N GLU A 2 -0.11 -28.29 -5.76
CA GLU A 2 0.50 -28.31 -7.11
C GLU A 2 0.62 -29.71 -7.76
N GLY A 3 0.00 -30.76 -7.20
CA GLY A 3 0.09 -32.13 -7.73
C GLY A 3 1.47 -32.80 -7.61
N LYS A 4 2.40 -32.23 -6.83
CA LYS A 4 3.76 -32.78 -6.63
C LYS A 4 3.85 -33.95 -5.64
N GLU A 5 2.79 -34.18 -4.88
CA GLU A 5 2.69 -35.24 -3.88
C GLU A 5 1.26 -35.77 -3.90
N ASP A 6 1.12 -37.10 -3.90
CA ASP A 6 -0.18 -37.76 -3.88
C ASP A 6 -0.83 -37.63 -2.51
N VAL A 7 -2.11 -37.25 -2.51
CA VAL A 7 -2.89 -37.13 -1.28
C VAL A 7 -3.58 -38.46 -1.02
N VAL A 8 -3.14 -39.16 0.02
CA VAL A 8 -3.68 -40.48 0.38
C VAL A 8 -4.67 -40.33 1.52
N TYR A 9 -5.92 -40.75 1.29
CA TYR A 9 -6.94 -40.88 2.33
C TYR A 9 -7.17 -42.36 2.62
N PRO A 10 -6.82 -42.85 3.83
CA PRO A 10 -7.05 -44.26 4.18
C PRO A 10 -8.53 -44.65 4.15
N LYS A 11 -9.43 -43.67 4.37
CA LYS A 11 -10.88 -43.89 4.42
C LYS A 11 -11.68 -42.69 3.93
N PRO A 12 -12.93 -42.91 3.43
CA PRO A 12 -13.81 -41.84 2.95
C PRO A 12 -14.22 -40.83 4.04
N GLU A 13 -14.30 -41.25 5.31
CA GLU A 13 -14.65 -40.34 6.42
C GLU A 13 -13.61 -39.25 6.61
N LEU A 14 -12.32 -39.61 6.51
CA LEU A 14 -11.24 -38.64 6.61
C LEU A 14 -11.24 -37.67 5.43
N GLU A 15 -11.52 -38.17 4.23
CA GLU A 15 -11.65 -37.35 3.02
C GLU A 15 -12.79 -36.32 3.14
N LYS A 16 -13.93 -36.70 3.74
CA LYS A 16 -15.05 -35.77 4.00
C LYS A 16 -14.67 -34.60 4.92
N VAL A 17 -13.68 -34.78 5.80
CA VAL A 17 -13.23 -33.74 6.74
C VAL A 17 -12.05 -32.93 6.17
N LEU A 18 -11.05 -33.60 5.62
CA LEU A 18 -9.78 -33.00 5.21
C LEU A 18 -9.60 -32.88 3.69
N GLY A 19 -10.62 -33.24 2.90
CA GLY A 19 -10.59 -33.14 1.43
C GLY A 19 -10.28 -31.72 0.95
N LYS A 20 -10.93 -30.72 1.54
CA LYS A 20 -10.73 -29.30 1.21
C LYS A 20 -9.30 -28.79 1.47
N THR A 21 -8.59 -29.44 2.40
CA THR A 21 -7.24 -29.06 2.83
C THR A 21 -6.21 -30.11 2.45
N LEU A 22 -6.53 -31.01 1.50
CA LEU A 22 -5.64 -32.04 0.98
C LEU A 22 -5.01 -32.92 2.07
N GLY A 23 -5.80 -33.33 3.05
CA GLY A 23 -5.35 -34.24 4.12
C GLY A 23 -4.61 -33.54 5.27
N VAL A 24 -4.42 -32.22 5.21
CA VAL A 24 -3.76 -31.46 6.27
C VAL A 24 -4.80 -30.78 7.17
N PRO A 25 -4.80 -31.01 8.49
CA PRO A 25 -5.68 -30.27 9.40
C PRO A 25 -5.19 -28.82 9.57
N LEU A 26 -6.01 -27.86 9.11
CA LEU A 26 -5.71 -26.42 9.17
C LEU A 26 -6.65 -25.63 10.10
N PHE A 27 -7.85 -26.14 10.36
CA PHE A 27 -8.85 -25.45 11.18
C PHE A 27 -9.22 -26.22 12.44
N GLN A 28 -9.59 -25.48 13.50
CA GLN A 28 -9.99 -26.07 14.78
C GLN A 28 -11.21 -26.97 14.61
N GLU A 29 -12.13 -26.55 13.75
CA GLU A 29 -13.34 -27.26 13.36
C GLU A 29 -13.01 -28.59 12.65
N GLN A 30 -11.95 -28.63 11.83
CA GLN A 30 -11.49 -29.87 11.19
C GLN A 30 -10.90 -30.83 12.22
N ALA A 31 -10.07 -30.35 13.16
CA ALA A 31 -9.51 -31.18 14.22
C ALA A 31 -10.60 -31.85 15.08
N MET A 32 -11.64 -31.09 15.43
CA MET A 32 -12.81 -31.63 16.15
C MET A 32 -13.56 -32.68 15.31
N ARG A 33 -13.80 -32.41 14.02
CA ARG A 33 -14.48 -33.35 13.13
C ARG A 33 -13.69 -34.64 12.91
N VAL A 34 -12.35 -34.57 12.83
CA VAL A 34 -11.51 -35.78 12.78
C VAL A 34 -11.69 -36.61 14.05
N ALA A 35 -11.70 -35.99 15.23
CA ALA A 35 -11.93 -36.73 16.49
C ALA A 35 -13.31 -37.40 16.54
N ILE A 36 -14.36 -36.73 16.06
CA ILE A 36 -15.72 -37.27 16.03
C ILE A 36 -15.86 -38.38 14.98
N GLU A 37 -15.55 -38.07 13.72
CA GLU A 37 -15.82 -38.95 12.58
C GLU A 37 -14.81 -40.11 12.48
N CYS A 38 -13.54 -39.88 12.84
CA CYS A 38 -12.49 -40.90 12.72
C CYS A 38 -12.25 -41.67 14.02
N ALA A 39 -12.38 -41.03 15.20
CA ALA A 39 -12.12 -41.68 16.50
C ALA A 39 -13.37 -41.95 17.34
N GLY A 40 -14.56 -41.51 16.90
CA GLY A 40 -15.82 -41.76 17.59
C GLY A 40 -16.04 -40.92 18.86
N PHE A 41 -15.40 -39.75 18.96
CA PHE A 41 -15.63 -38.83 20.07
C PHE A 41 -17.04 -38.24 20.02
N THR A 42 -17.63 -37.98 21.18
CA THR A 42 -18.82 -37.13 21.27
C THR A 42 -18.44 -35.66 20.99
N PRO A 43 -19.39 -34.81 20.54
CA PRO A 43 -19.13 -33.38 20.33
C PRO A 43 -18.56 -32.66 21.56
N GLY A 44 -19.00 -33.06 22.77
CA GLY A 44 -18.47 -32.52 24.03
C GLY A 44 -17.01 -32.92 24.29
N GLU A 45 -16.64 -34.17 24.01
CA GLU A 45 -15.26 -34.64 24.13
C GLU A 45 -14.33 -33.99 23.09
N ALA A 46 -14.85 -33.72 21.89
CA ALA A 46 -14.11 -33.01 20.85
C ALA A 46 -13.82 -31.54 21.22
N ASP A 47 -14.77 -30.83 21.86
CA ASP A 47 -14.49 -29.47 22.38
C ASP A 47 -13.52 -29.51 23.57
N GLN A 48 -13.61 -30.52 24.44
CA GLN A 48 -12.63 -30.72 25.51
C GLN A 48 -11.22 -30.95 24.96
N LEU A 49 -11.09 -31.78 23.92
CA LEU A 49 -9.83 -31.96 23.19
C LEU A 49 -9.33 -30.62 22.64
N ARG A 50 -10.18 -29.83 21.96
CA ARG A 50 -9.81 -28.51 21.43
C ARG A 50 -9.31 -27.56 22.53
N ARG A 51 -9.99 -27.50 23.68
CA ARG A 51 -9.58 -26.67 24.83
C ARG A 51 -8.25 -27.13 25.41
N ALA A 52 -8.05 -28.44 25.55
CA ALA A 52 -6.79 -29.02 26.03
C ALA A 52 -5.63 -28.78 25.05
N MET A 53 -5.91 -28.70 23.75
CA MET A 53 -4.93 -28.34 22.72
C MET A 53 -4.48 -26.88 22.80
N ALA A 54 -5.31 -25.96 23.30
CA ALA A 54 -4.91 -24.56 23.48
C ALA A 54 -3.93 -24.36 24.66
N THR A 55 -4.01 -25.21 25.69
CA THR A 55 -3.13 -25.18 26.88
C THR A 55 -1.94 -26.14 26.78
N PHE A 56 -1.79 -26.79 25.62
CA PHE A 56 -0.89 -27.91 25.33
C PHE A 56 0.58 -27.64 25.70
N LYS A 57 1.05 -26.40 25.52
CA LYS A 57 2.44 -26.00 25.79
C LYS A 57 2.79 -25.88 27.28
N HIS A 58 1.81 -25.84 28.17
CA HIS A 58 2.01 -25.43 29.56
C HIS A 58 1.69 -26.50 30.62
N THR A 59 0.82 -27.49 30.34
CA THR A 59 0.26 -28.35 31.40
C THR A 59 0.40 -29.86 31.20
N GLY A 60 0.97 -30.36 30.10
CA GLY A 60 1.33 -31.79 29.94
C GLY A 60 0.18 -32.81 30.02
N GLY A 61 -1.08 -32.37 30.10
CA GLY A 61 -2.25 -33.21 30.42
C GLY A 61 -2.87 -33.97 29.23
N VAL A 62 -2.14 -34.21 28.15
CA VAL A 62 -2.73 -34.60 26.84
C VAL A 62 -2.52 -36.06 26.46
N SER A 63 -1.76 -36.81 27.26
CA SER A 63 -1.52 -38.24 27.05
C SER A 63 -2.81 -39.09 27.13
N SER A 64 -3.80 -38.67 27.92
CA SER A 64 -5.09 -39.38 28.05
C SER A 64 -5.96 -39.26 26.79
N PHE A 65 -6.00 -38.07 26.18
CA PHE A 65 -6.74 -37.85 24.94
C PHE A 65 -6.08 -38.50 23.73
N GLY A 66 -4.74 -38.56 23.70
CA GLY A 66 -4.00 -39.26 22.64
C GLY A 66 -4.30 -40.75 22.61
N ALA A 67 -4.25 -41.42 23.77
CA ALA A 67 -4.59 -42.84 23.87
C ALA A 67 -6.02 -43.12 23.40
N LYS A 68 -6.98 -42.26 23.77
CA LYS A 68 -8.38 -42.38 23.38
C LYS A 68 -8.59 -42.13 21.88
N LEU A 69 -7.94 -41.12 21.30
CA LEU A 69 -8.01 -40.81 19.87
C LEU A 69 -7.44 -41.97 19.05
N ILE A 70 -6.23 -42.43 19.37
CA ILE A 70 -5.57 -43.54 18.67
C ILE A 70 -6.39 -44.82 18.80
N GLY A 71 -6.86 -45.14 20.01
CA GLY A 71 -7.71 -46.31 20.25
C GLY A 71 -9.03 -46.25 19.48
N GLY A 72 -9.66 -45.08 19.42
CA GLY A 72 -10.87 -44.84 18.65
C GLY A 72 -10.66 -45.02 17.15
N MET A 73 -9.59 -44.45 16.59
CA MET A 73 -9.24 -44.61 15.17
C MET A 73 -8.94 -46.07 14.82
N VAL A 74 -8.16 -46.78 15.65
CA VAL A 74 -7.86 -48.20 15.41
C VAL A 74 -9.14 -49.04 15.48
N LYS A 75 -10.04 -48.77 16.43
CA LYS A 75 -11.35 -49.45 16.52
C LYS A 75 -12.21 -49.19 15.28
N ASN A 76 -12.11 -48.00 14.71
CA ASN A 76 -12.78 -47.63 13.46
C ASN A 76 -12.01 -48.11 12.22
N GLY A 77 -10.98 -48.94 12.37
CA GLY A 77 -10.27 -49.63 11.29
C GLY A 77 -9.20 -48.80 10.58
N TYR A 78 -8.63 -47.79 11.23
CA TYR A 78 -7.42 -47.12 10.77
C TYR A 78 -6.16 -47.87 11.25
N GLU A 79 -5.09 -47.85 10.46
CA GLU A 79 -3.80 -48.37 10.92
C GLU A 79 -3.25 -47.55 12.10
N ARG A 80 -2.61 -48.23 13.05
CA ARG A 80 -2.10 -47.58 14.26
C ARG A 80 -1.05 -46.50 13.94
N GLU A 81 -0.16 -46.77 12.98
CA GLU A 81 0.86 -45.81 12.55
C GLU A 81 0.21 -44.53 12.00
N PHE A 82 -0.85 -44.67 11.21
CA PHE A 82 -1.61 -43.53 10.69
C PHE A 82 -2.29 -42.74 11.81
N ALA A 83 -2.89 -43.42 12.78
CA ALA A 83 -3.54 -42.78 13.92
C ALA A 83 -2.53 -42.01 14.81
N GLU A 84 -1.34 -42.57 15.03
CA GLU A 84 -0.25 -41.92 15.76
C GLU A 84 0.29 -40.69 15.02
N LYS A 85 0.46 -40.79 13.70
CA LYS A 85 0.85 -39.65 12.85
C LYS A 85 -0.19 -38.53 12.86
N THR A 86 -1.47 -38.90 12.78
CA THR A 86 -2.60 -37.94 12.88
C THR A 86 -2.61 -37.26 14.24
N PHE A 87 -2.40 -38.00 15.33
CA PHE A 87 -2.30 -37.42 16.66
C PHE A 87 -1.13 -36.43 16.77
N LYS A 88 0.07 -36.77 16.25
CA LYS A 88 1.22 -35.84 16.22
C LYS A 88 0.94 -34.57 15.42
N GLN A 89 0.22 -34.68 14.30
CA GLN A 89 -0.20 -33.51 13.51
C GLN A 89 -1.17 -32.63 14.30
N LEU A 90 -2.13 -33.23 15.01
CA LEU A 90 -3.04 -32.52 15.90
C LEU A 90 -2.30 -31.91 17.11
N GLU A 91 -1.30 -32.59 17.67
CA GLU A 91 -0.44 -32.06 18.74
C GLU A 91 0.26 -30.76 18.31
N GLY A 92 0.89 -30.74 17.11
CA GLY A 92 1.44 -29.52 16.56
C GLY A 92 0.38 -28.43 16.34
N PHE A 93 -0.82 -28.84 15.92
CA PHE A 93 -1.95 -27.96 15.63
C PHE A 93 -2.41 -27.10 16.81
N GLY A 94 -2.32 -27.60 18.06
CA GLY A 94 -2.75 -26.84 19.25
C GLY A 94 -2.10 -25.46 19.41
N SER A 95 -0.94 -25.26 18.78
CA SER A 95 -0.21 -23.98 18.79
C SER A 95 -0.40 -23.09 17.56
N TYR A 96 -1.03 -23.57 16.48
CA TYR A 96 -1.21 -22.83 15.22
C TYR A 96 -2.64 -22.85 14.66
N GLY A 97 -3.56 -23.56 15.33
CA GLY A 97 -4.90 -23.81 14.81
C GLY A 97 -5.78 -22.57 14.76
N PHE A 98 -6.29 -22.26 13.57
CA PHE A 98 -7.06 -21.06 13.31
C PHE A 98 -8.57 -21.36 13.19
N PRO A 99 -9.47 -20.48 13.68
CA PRO A 99 -10.90 -20.65 13.45
C PRO A 99 -11.24 -20.49 11.96
N GLU A 100 -11.93 -21.48 11.37
CA GLU A 100 -12.29 -21.45 9.94
C GLU A 100 -13.17 -20.25 9.61
N SER A 101 -14.15 -19.97 10.48
CA SER A 101 -15.06 -18.83 10.33
C SER A 101 -14.35 -17.48 10.27
N HIS A 102 -13.32 -17.28 11.10
CA HIS A 102 -12.51 -16.08 11.11
C HIS A 102 -11.58 -16.02 9.89
N ALA A 103 -10.99 -17.14 9.46
CA ALA A 103 -10.19 -17.17 8.23
C ALA A 103 -11.05 -16.83 7.01
N ALA A 104 -12.26 -17.39 6.92
CA ALA A 104 -13.16 -17.18 5.80
C ALA A 104 -13.61 -15.71 5.67
N SER A 105 -13.91 -15.03 6.79
CA SER A 105 -14.31 -13.62 6.75
C SER A 105 -13.19 -12.71 6.23
N PHE A 106 -11.96 -12.90 6.68
CA PHE A 106 -10.80 -12.15 6.18
C PHE A 106 -10.45 -12.52 4.73
N ALA A 107 -10.60 -13.79 4.35
CA ALA A 107 -10.36 -14.24 2.98
C ALA A 107 -11.30 -13.56 1.98
N LEU A 108 -12.57 -13.32 2.35
CA LEU A 108 -13.52 -12.58 1.51
C LEU A 108 -13.05 -11.14 1.27
N ILE A 109 -12.55 -10.44 2.30
CA ILE A 109 -12.01 -9.07 2.17
C ILE A 109 -10.75 -9.07 1.29
N ALA A 110 -9.85 -10.03 1.49
CA ALA A 110 -8.64 -10.16 0.70
C ALA A 110 -8.96 -10.45 -0.77
N TYR A 111 -9.95 -11.32 -1.04
CA TYR A 111 -10.42 -11.63 -2.38
C TYR A 111 -11.06 -10.41 -3.04
N ALA A 112 -11.98 -9.72 -2.36
CA ALA A 112 -12.63 -8.52 -2.89
C ALA A 112 -11.61 -7.41 -3.20
N SER A 113 -10.62 -7.20 -2.32
CA SER A 113 -9.54 -6.24 -2.54
C SER A 113 -8.66 -6.63 -3.73
N SER A 114 -8.33 -7.92 -3.85
CA SER A 114 -7.52 -8.44 -4.97
C SER A 114 -8.26 -8.36 -6.31
N TRP A 115 -9.58 -8.63 -6.30
CA TRP A 115 -10.45 -8.46 -7.46
C TRP A 115 -10.47 -7.01 -7.91
N MET A 116 -10.68 -6.08 -6.97
CA MET A 116 -10.66 -4.64 -7.27
C MET A 116 -9.30 -4.20 -7.80
N LYS A 117 -8.19 -4.64 -7.21
CA LYS A 117 -6.84 -4.35 -7.74
C LYS A 117 -6.62 -4.91 -9.15
N CYS A 118 -7.10 -6.12 -9.42
CA CYS A 118 -6.95 -6.79 -10.72
C CYS A 118 -7.74 -6.09 -11.83
N HIS A 119 -8.99 -5.71 -11.55
CA HIS A 119 -9.92 -5.20 -12.56
C HIS A 119 -10.00 -3.67 -12.61
N HIS A 120 -9.80 -2.99 -11.47
CA HIS A 120 -9.91 -1.54 -11.29
C HIS A 120 -8.74 -0.98 -10.45
N PRO A 121 -7.49 -1.13 -10.92
CA PRO A 121 -6.31 -0.64 -10.19
C PRO A 121 -6.32 0.88 -9.96
N ASP A 122 -6.98 1.63 -10.83
CA ASP A 122 -7.23 3.07 -10.74
C ASP A 122 -8.11 3.43 -9.54
N VAL A 123 -9.27 2.79 -9.42
CA VAL A 123 -10.19 2.95 -8.28
C VAL A 123 -9.52 2.49 -6.99
N PHE A 124 -8.81 1.36 -7.04
CA PHE A 124 -8.10 0.82 -5.89
C PHE A 124 -7.03 1.79 -5.37
N CYS A 125 -6.22 2.35 -6.27
CA CYS A 125 -5.21 3.34 -5.96
C CYS A 125 -5.81 4.59 -5.33
N ALA A 126 -6.84 5.18 -5.97
CA ALA A 126 -7.49 6.38 -5.45
C ALA A 126 -8.11 6.15 -4.05
N ALA A 127 -8.77 5.01 -3.85
CA ALA A 127 -9.35 4.64 -2.56
C ALA A 127 -8.28 4.48 -1.46
N LEU A 128 -7.18 3.78 -1.77
CA LEU A 128 -6.08 3.60 -0.83
C LEU A 128 -5.39 4.91 -0.46
N LEU A 129 -5.19 5.81 -1.44
CA LEU A 129 -4.64 7.13 -1.18
C LEU A 129 -5.55 7.92 -0.26
N ASN A 130 -6.85 7.99 -0.56
CA ASN A 130 -7.83 8.77 0.20
C ASN A 130 -8.05 8.24 1.63
N ALA A 131 -7.79 6.95 1.85
CA ALA A 131 -7.91 6.35 3.17
C ALA A 131 -6.62 6.45 4.02
N GLN A 132 -5.55 7.09 3.52
CA GLN A 132 -4.35 7.37 4.34
C GLN A 132 -4.64 8.35 5.50
N PRO A 133 -3.94 8.23 6.66
CA PRO A 133 -2.83 7.31 6.95
C PRO A 133 -3.33 5.92 7.35
N MET A 134 -3.10 4.90 6.52
CA MET A 134 -3.51 3.53 6.78
C MET A 134 -2.51 2.53 6.22
N GLY A 135 -2.34 1.43 6.95
CA GLY A 135 -1.61 0.26 6.48
C GLY A 135 -0.10 0.45 6.42
N PHE A 136 0.53 -0.41 5.62
CA PHE A 136 1.97 -0.61 5.60
C PHE A 136 2.68 0.06 4.41
N TYR A 137 1.93 0.41 3.36
CA TYR A 137 2.47 0.95 2.12
C TYR A 137 2.34 2.47 2.10
N ALA A 138 3.45 3.16 1.83
CA ALA A 138 3.43 4.60 1.66
C ALA A 138 2.77 4.99 0.32
N PRO A 139 2.27 6.24 0.19
CA PRO A 139 1.65 6.72 -1.04
C PRO A 139 2.48 6.52 -2.30
N ALA A 140 3.81 6.68 -2.21
CA ALA A 140 4.72 6.44 -3.32
C ALA A 140 4.62 5.02 -3.88
N GLN A 141 4.53 4.01 -3.01
CA GLN A 141 4.42 2.60 -3.40
C GLN A 141 3.05 2.30 -3.99
N ILE A 142 1.98 2.90 -3.44
CA ILE A 142 0.62 2.73 -3.96
C ILE A 142 0.53 3.28 -5.39
N VAL A 143 1.04 4.50 -5.62
CA VAL A 143 1.04 5.14 -6.94
C VAL A 143 1.92 4.39 -7.92
N ARG A 144 3.09 3.91 -7.48
CA ARG A 144 3.99 3.12 -8.33
C ARG A 144 3.34 1.81 -8.76
N ASP A 145 2.78 1.06 -7.82
CA ASP A 145 2.07 -0.19 -8.12
C ASP A 145 0.94 0.07 -9.12
N ALA A 146 0.16 1.15 -8.96
CA ALA A 146 -0.86 1.53 -9.93
C ALA A 146 -0.28 1.81 -11.33
N ARG A 147 0.84 2.54 -11.42
CA ARG A 147 1.53 2.81 -12.69
C ARG A 147 2.05 1.52 -13.34
N ASP A 148 2.59 0.58 -12.55
CA ASP A 148 3.04 -0.72 -13.04
C ASP A 148 1.86 -1.57 -13.54
N HIS A 149 0.64 -1.33 -13.04
CA HIS A 149 -0.60 -1.89 -13.57
C HIS A 149 -1.18 -1.12 -14.75
N GLY A 150 -0.51 -0.06 -15.23
CA GLY A 150 -0.94 0.75 -16.39
C GLY A 150 -1.94 1.86 -16.05
N VAL A 151 -1.99 2.32 -14.80
CA VAL A 151 -2.79 3.50 -14.40
C VAL A 151 -1.99 4.77 -14.66
N GLU A 152 -2.61 5.73 -15.34
CA GLU A 152 -2.05 7.08 -15.48
C GLU A 152 -2.22 7.83 -14.15
N ALA A 153 -1.11 8.26 -13.54
CA ALA A 153 -1.12 9.11 -12.36
C ALA A 153 -0.86 10.56 -12.76
N ARG A 154 -1.72 11.49 -12.33
CA ARG A 154 -1.60 12.92 -12.63
C ARG A 154 -1.27 13.71 -11.35
N PRO A 155 -0.34 14.68 -11.42
CA PRO A 155 0.13 15.42 -10.25
C PRO A 155 -0.96 16.28 -9.61
N VAL A 156 -0.70 16.80 -8.42
CA VAL A 156 -1.54 17.84 -7.81
C VAL A 156 -1.60 19.05 -8.76
N CYS A 157 -2.77 19.65 -8.92
CA CYS A 157 -2.97 20.79 -9.80
C CYS A 157 -4.01 21.75 -9.21
N ILE A 158 -3.65 23.03 -9.08
CA ILE A 158 -4.56 24.06 -8.56
C ILE A 158 -5.89 24.15 -9.33
N ASN A 159 -5.86 23.86 -10.63
CA ASN A 159 -7.01 23.97 -11.53
C ASN A 159 -7.80 22.68 -11.72
N ALA A 160 -7.27 21.52 -11.30
CA ALA A 160 -7.94 20.24 -11.49
C ALA A 160 -8.23 19.51 -10.16
N SER A 161 -7.27 19.50 -9.24
CA SER A 161 -7.37 18.73 -8.00
C SER A 161 -8.53 19.20 -7.11
N ARG A 162 -9.15 18.23 -6.45
CA ARG A 162 -10.01 18.43 -5.27
C ARG A 162 -9.18 18.15 -4.01
N TRP A 163 -9.82 18.16 -2.84
CA TRP A 163 -9.16 17.75 -1.60
C TRP A 163 -8.65 16.31 -1.70
N ASP A 164 -9.57 15.39 -1.97
CA ASP A 164 -9.27 13.98 -2.20
C ASP A 164 -8.74 13.72 -3.61
N CYS A 165 -8.04 12.59 -3.77
CA CYS A 165 -7.63 12.09 -5.07
C CYS A 165 -8.87 11.69 -5.87
N THR A 166 -8.92 12.07 -7.14
CA THR A 166 -10.09 11.87 -8.01
C THR A 166 -9.73 11.03 -9.23
N LEU A 167 -10.76 10.46 -9.85
CA LEU A 167 -10.65 9.74 -11.11
C LEU A 167 -11.00 10.71 -12.25
N GLU A 168 -10.13 10.81 -13.25
CA GLU A 168 -10.32 11.64 -14.44
C GLU A 168 -10.39 10.74 -15.69
N PRO A 169 -11.30 11.02 -16.64
CA PRO A 169 -11.36 10.28 -17.90
C PRO A 169 -10.02 10.27 -18.64
N THR A 170 -9.73 9.16 -19.29
CA THR A 170 -8.58 9.01 -20.21
C THR A 170 -9.08 8.76 -21.63
N ALA A 171 -8.16 8.59 -22.58
CA ALA A 171 -8.50 8.15 -23.93
C ALA A 171 -8.92 6.66 -23.97
N ASP A 172 -8.66 5.90 -22.90
CA ASP A 172 -9.11 4.52 -22.73
C ASP A 172 -10.40 4.51 -21.90
N ASP A 173 -11.52 4.16 -22.53
CA ASP A 173 -12.84 4.08 -21.89
C ASP A 173 -12.90 3.02 -20.77
N GLY A 174 -11.92 2.10 -20.72
CA GLY A 174 -11.83 1.08 -19.68
C GLY A 174 -11.18 1.53 -18.37
N ARG A 175 -10.53 2.72 -18.35
CA ARG A 175 -9.70 3.14 -17.21
C ARG A 175 -9.67 4.65 -16.99
N PHE A 176 -9.62 5.04 -15.73
CA PHE A 176 -9.43 6.43 -15.31
C PHE A 176 -7.97 6.72 -14.94
N ALA A 177 -7.58 7.98 -15.11
CA ALA A 177 -6.36 8.51 -14.53
C ALA A 177 -6.63 8.89 -13.07
N VAL A 178 -5.66 8.63 -12.20
CA VAL A 178 -5.71 9.04 -10.79
C VAL A 178 -5.08 10.42 -10.66
N ARG A 179 -5.90 11.44 -10.41
CA ARG A 179 -5.45 12.79 -10.03
C ARG A 179 -5.12 12.83 -8.55
N LEU A 180 -3.90 13.21 -8.21
CA LEU A 180 -3.52 13.45 -6.82
C LEU A 180 -4.30 14.64 -6.24
N GLY A 181 -4.87 14.44 -5.06
CA GLY A 181 -5.63 15.45 -4.33
C GLY A 181 -4.74 16.44 -3.57
N LEU A 182 -5.30 17.61 -3.26
CA LEU A 182 -4.64 18.65 -2.46
C LEU A 182 -4.25 18.17 -1.06
N ARG A 183 -4.92 17.13 -0.53
CA ARG A 183 -4.56 16.50 0.76
C ARG A 183 -3.16 15.91 0.80
N MET A 184 -2.56 15.66 -0.36
CA MET A 184 -1.19 15.16 -0.48
C MET A 184 -0.15 16.24 -0.25
N VAL A 185 -0.52 17.52 -0.36
CA VAL A 185 0.38 18.66 -0.14
C VAL A 185 0.62 18.82 1.35
N ARG A 186 1.85 18.57 1.77
CA ARG A 186 2.29 18.77 3.15
C ARG A 186 2.12 20.24 3.53
N GLY A 187 1.65 20.50 4.75
CA GLY A 187 1.48 21.87 5.26
C GLY A 187 0.22 22.60 4.77
N LEU A 188 -0.46 22.12 3.72
CA LEU A 188 -1.68 22.74 3.22
C LEU A 188 -2.87 22.45 4.14
N ALA A 189 -3.50 23.52 4.66
CA ALA A 189 -4.71 23.39 5.45
C ALA A 189 -5.91 23.00 4.57
N ASN A 190 -6.75 22.09 5.08
CA ASN A 190 -7.98 21.66 4.39
C ASN A 190 -8.93 22.85 4.14
N ALA A 191 -9.02 23.79 5.09
CA ALA A 191 -9.83 24.99 4.93
C ALA A 191 -9.38 25.84 3.73
N ASP A 192 -8.07 26.06 3.57
CA ASP A 192 -7.54 26.82 2.44
C ASP A 192 -7.74 26.08 1.12
N ALA A 193 -7.52 24.76 1.10
CA ALA A 193 -7.80 23.93 -0.07
C ALA A 193 -9.28 24.01 -0.48
N ALA A 194 -10.21 23.98 0.49
CA ALA A 194 -11.63 24.15 0.23
C ALA A 194 -11.93 25.53 -0.36
N THR A 195 -11.36 26.59 0.20
CA THR A 195 -11.52 27.97 -0.33
C THR A 195 -11.01 28.08 -1.76
N ILE A 196 -9.86 27.50 -2.08
CA ILE A 196 -9.31 27.47 -3.45
C ILE A 196 -10.27 26.73 -4.40
N VAL A 197 -10.79 25.57 -4.00
CA VAL A 197 -11.74 24.80 -4.82
C VAL A 197 -13.04 25.57 -5.05
N ILE A 198 -13.55 26.26 -4.03
CA ILE A 198 -14.75 27.11 -4.11
C ILE A 198 -14.51 28.31 -5.03
N ALA A 199 -13.40 29.03 -4.84
CA ALA A 199 -13.05 30.20 -5.62
C ALA A 199 -12.78 29.89 -7.10
N ARG A 200 -12.23 28.70 -7.38
CA ARG A 200 -12.06 28.19 -8.74
C ARG A 200 -13.41 28.02 -9.45
N ALA A 201 -14.39 27.41 -8.76
CA ALA A 201 -15.67 27.01 -9.35
C ALA A 201 -15.45 26.34 -10.72
N ASP A 202 -16.08 26.87 -11.78
CA ASP A 202 -15.93 26.41 -13.17
C ASP A 202 -14.94 27.25 -14.00
N GLN A 203 -14.29 28.25 -13.39
CA GLN A 203 -13.34 29.13 -14.07
C GLN A 203 -11.91 28.87 -13.57
N PRO A 204 -11.05 28.20 -14.36
CA PRO A 204 -9.65 28.00 -13.99
C PRO A 204 -8.95 29.31 -13.65
N PHE A 205 -8.03 29.27 -12.69
CA PHE A 205 -7.14 30.37 -12.39
C PHE A 205 -6.20 30.58 -13.57
N ALA A 206 -6.02 31.85 -13.96
CA ALA A 206 -5.13 32.23 -15.06
C ALA A 206 -3.69 32.48 -14.61
N SER A 207 -3.48 32.78 -13.33
CA SER A 207 -2.17 33.10 -12.76
C SER A 207 -2.17 32.84 -11.24
N VAL A 208 -0.98 32.93 -10.63
CA VAL A 208 -0.84 32.94 -9.16
C VAL A 208 -1.61 34.11 -8.53
N ASP A 209 -1.53 35.29 -9.16
CA ASP A 209 -2.20 36.52 -8.75
C ASP A 209 -3.73 36.36 -8.79
N ASP A 210 -4.26 35.77 -9.86
CA ASP A 210 -5.69 35.47 -10.01
C ASP A 210 -6.19 34.52 -8.91
N LEU A 211 -5.41 33.48 -8.59
CA LEU A 211 -5.72 32.58 -7.49
C LEU A 211 -5.72 33.31 -6.15
N TRP A 212 -4.69 34.11 -5.87
CA TRP A 212 -4.57 34.86 -4.62
C TRP A 212 -5.75 35.82 -4.43
N HIS A 213 -6.09 36.62 -5.45
CA HIS A 213 -7.23 37.55 -5.38
C HIS A 213 -8.58 36.85 -5.21
N ARG A 214 -8.81 35.75 -5.94
CA ARG A 214 -10.11 35.05 -5.93
C ARG A 214 -10.31 34.17 -4.70
N ALA A 215 -9.25 33.50 -4.25
CA ALA A 215 -9.32 32.58 -3.12
C ALA A 215 -9.07 33.28 -1.77
N GLY A 216 -8.31 34.38 -1.74
CA GLY A 216 -8.02 35.10 -0.49
C GLY A 216 -7.29 34.24 0.55
N VAL A 217 -6.57 33.20 0.10
CA VAL A 217 -5.81 32.31 0.99
C VAL A 217 -4.48 32.94 1.38
N PRO A 218 -3.92 32.59 2.55
CA PRO A 218 -2.62 33.10 2.96
C PRO A 218 -1.52 32.76 1.94
N ALA A 219 -0.54 33.66 1.79
CA ALA A 219 0.62 33.44 0.92
C ALA A 219 1.38 32.16 1.29
N ALA A 220 1.41 31.79 2.58
CA ALA A 220 1.99 30.53 3.05
C ALA A 220 1.38 29.30 2.37
N SER A 221 0.06 29.27 2.19
CA SER A 221 -0.66 28.17 1.55
C SER A 221 -0.34 28.10 0.04
N LEU A 222 -0.10 29.24 -0.59
CA LEU A 222 0.41 29.30 -1.98
C LEU A 222 1.84 28.77 -2.08
N VAL A 223 2.69 29.06 -1.08
CA VAL A 223 4.05 28.54 -1.02
C VAL A 223 4.04 27.01 -0.94
N GLU A 224 3.20 26.41 -0.10
CA GLU A 224 3.09 24.94 -0.01
C GLU A 224 2.65 24.33 -1.35
N LEU A 225 1.69 24.96 -2.05
CA LEU A 225 1.26 24.53 -3.39
C LEU A 225 2.36 24.67 -4.44
N ALA A 226 3.16 25.73 -4.37
CA ALA A 226 4.29 25.93 -5.28
C ALA A 226 5.39 24.91 -5.02
N GLN A 227 5.70 24.64 -3.76
CA GLN A 227 6.66 23.62 -3.37
C GLN A 227 6.20 22.20 -3.75
N ALA A 228 4.90 21.93 -3.72
CA ALA A 228 4.30 20.70 -4.26
C ALA A 228 4.14 20.68 -5.79
N ASP A 229 4.68 21.69 -6.51
CA ASP A 229 4.65 21.81 -7.97
C ASP A 229 3.22 21.87 -8.58
N ALA A 230 2.24 22.33 -7.80
CA ALA A 230 0.83 22.29 -8.17
C ALA A 230 0.43 23.32 -9.25
N PHE A 231 1.32 24.27 -9.59
CA PHE A 231 1.09 25.28 -10.63
C PHE A 231 1.56 24.81 -12.01
N GLN A 232 2.52 23.89 -12.08
CA GLN A 232 3.10 23.40 -13.33
C GLN A 232 2.03 22.83 -14.29
N PRO A 233 1.07 21.98 -13.87
CA PRO A 233 0.25 21.24 -14.83
C PRO A 233 -0.74 22.10 -15.62
N SER A 234 -1.11 23.27 -15.09
CA SER A 234 -2.11 24.14 -15.70
C SER A 234 -1.58 25.51 -16.09
N LEU A 235 -0.62 26.06 -15.34
CA LEU A 235 -0.03 27.37 -15.63
C LEU A 235 1.35 27.28 -16.29
N LEU A 236 1.92 26.08 -16.39
CA LEU A 236 3.29 25.85 -16.89
C LEU A 236 4.36 26.63 -16.11
N LEU A 237 4.08 26.94 -14.84
CA LEU A 237 5.02 27.60 -13.94
C LEU A 237 5.81 26.56 -13.16
N ALA A 238 7.13 26.57 -13.32
CA ALA A 238 8.02 25.74 -12.51
C ALA A 238 7.99 26.20 -11.05
N ARG A 239 8.30 25.29 -10.11
CA ARG A 239 8.36 25.56 -8.66
C ARG A 239 9.00 26.91 -8.31
N ARG A 240 10.18 27.22 -8.87
CA ARG A 240 10.91 28.47 -8.59
C ARG A 240 10.21 29.71 -9.13
N GLU A 241 9.56 29.62 -10.29
CA GLU A 241 8.82 30.71 -10.90
C GLU A 241 7.54 31.00 -10.12
N ALA A 242 6.82 29.95 -9.70
CA ALA A 242 5.67 30.09 -8.82
C ALA A 242 6.07 30.73 -7.48
N LEU A 243 7.15 30.27 -6.84
CA LEU A 243 7.68 30.87 -5.61
C LEU A 243 8.11 32.33 -5.80
N TRP A 244 8.70 32.66 -6.95
CA TRP A 244 9.04 34.04 -7.29
C TRP A 244 7.79 34.91 -7.40
N ALA A 245 6.78 34.46 -8.13
CA ALA A 245 5.51 35.16 -8.27
C ALA A 245 4.81 35.37 -6.93
N ILE A 246 4.82 34.37 -6.04
CA ILE A 246 4.22 34.46 -4.70
C ILE A 246 4.94 35.51 -3.83
N LYS A 247 6.27 35.64 -3.96
CA LYS A 247 7.02 36.65 -3.19
C LYS A 247 6.65 38.09 -3.53
N ALA A 248 6.11 38.33 -4.72
CA ALA A 248 5.65 39.65 -5.13
C ALA A 248 4.28 40.01 -4.52
N LEU A 249 3.54 39.03 -3.99
CA LEU A 249 2.24 39.24 -3.39
C LEU A 249 2.35 39.99 -2.04
N ARG A 250 1.31 40.75 -1.73
CA ARG A 250 1.15 41.47 -0.45
C ARG A 250 0.27 40.67 0.49
N ASP A 251 0.08 41.19 1.71
CA ASP A 251 -0.88 40.61 2.66
C ASP A 251 -2.33 40.80 2.17
N GLU A 252 -2.63 41.97 1.59
CA GLU A 252 -3.95 42.31 1.04
C GLU A 252 -3.84 43.01 -0.32
N PRO A 253 -4.80 42.77 -1.24
CA PRO A 253 -4.96 43.53 -2.48
C PRO A 253 -4.99 45.05 -2.27
N LEU A 254 -4.31 45.81 -3.14
CA LEU A 254 -4.39 47.26 -3.14
C LEU A 254 -5.81 47.72 -3.55
N PRO A 255 -6.49 48.61 -2.78
CA PRO A 255 -7.89 48.96 -3.02
C PRO A 255 -8.20 49.46 -4.44
N LEU A 256 -7.28 50.18 -5.07
CA LEU A 256 -7.44 50.66 -6.45
C LEU A 256 -7.46 49.51 -7.47
N PHE A 257 -6.58 48.53 -7.30
CA PHE A 257 -6.48 47.37 -8.18
C PHE A 257 -7.61 46.38 -7.94
N ALA A 258 -8.05 46.21 -6.70
CA ALA A 258 -9.25 45.46 -6.36
C ALA A 258 -10.50 46.06 -7.04
N ALA A 259 -10.67 47.39 -6.97
CA ALA A 259 -11.78 48.08 -7.64
C ALA A 259 -11.69 47.98 -9.18
N ALA A 260 -10.48 48.09 -9.75
CA ALA A 260 -10.25 47.91 -11.18
C ALA A 260 -10.57 46.48 -11.63
N SER A 261 -10.16 45.48 -10.86
CA SER A 261 -10.43 44.06 -11.14
C SER A 261 -11.92 43.74 -11.11
N GLY A 262 -12.65 44.28 -10.13
CA GLY A 262 -14.11 44.16 -10.05
C GLY A 262 -14.82 44.80 -11.25
N ARG A 263 -14.35 45.97 -11.70
CA ARG A 263 -14.90 46.65 -12.88
C ARG A 263 -14.64 45.88 -14.18
N GLU A 264 -13.43 45.33 -14.34
CA GLU A 264 -13.02 44.63 -15.56
C GLU A 264 -13.42 43.15 -15.59
N GLN A 265 -13.99 42.64 -14.49
CA GLN A 265 -14.33 41.22 -14.31
C GLN A 265 -13.15 40.28 -14.59
N ARG A 266 -11.93 40.75 -14.31
CA ARG A 266 -10.66 40.03 -14.45
C ARG A 266 -9.65 40.60 -13.48
N THR A 267 -8.69 39.77 -13.06
CA THR A 267 -7.59 40.21 -12.20
C THR A 267 -6.69 41.20 -12.93
N VAL A 268 -6.54 42.40 -12.37
CA VAL A 268 -5.65 43.45 -12.87
C VAL A 268 -4.37 43.44 -12.04
N SER A 269 -3.27 43.04 -12.68
CA SER A 269 -1.97 42.88 -12.00
C SER A 269 -1.50 44.19 -11.36
N GLU A 270 -1.12 44.10 -10.08
CA GLU A 270 -0.62 45.24 -9.30
C GLU A 270 0.81 45.64 -9.67
N ILE A 271 1.59 44.71 -10.21
CA ILE A 271 3.01 44.87 -10.50
C ILE A 271 3.31 44.35 -11.90
N GLN A 272 3.87 45.22 -12.76
CA GLN A 272 4.43 44.81 -14.03
C GLN A 272 5.93 44.59 -13.89
N GLU A 273 6.34 43.36 -13.58
CA GLU A 273 7.75 42.98 -13.56
C GLU A 273 8.24 42.54 -14.94
N PRO A 274 9.51 42.83 -15.30
CA PRO A 274 10.14 42.22 -16.47
C PRO A 274 10.26 40.71 -16.29
N LEU A 275 10.28 39.97 -17.39
CA LEU A 275 10.48 38.52 -17.37
C LEU A 275 11.85 38.18 -16.74
N VAL A 276 11.82 37.42 -15.65
CA VAL A 276 13.02 36.94 -14.95
C VAL A 276 13.32 35.50 -15.37
N ALA A 277 14.49 35.27 -15.95
CA ALA A 277 14.97 33.93 -16.26
C ALA A 277 15.59 33.29 -15.01
N LEU A 278 14.85 32.40 -14.35
CA LEU A 278 15.36 31.65 -13.21
C LEU A 278 16.11 30.39 -13.66
N ARG A 279 17.18 30.02 -12.95
CA ARG A 279 17.88 28.77 -13.21
C ARG A 279 16.95 27.59 -12.92
N ALA A 280 16.72 26.74 -13.92
CA ALA A 280 15.99 25.48 -13.76
C ALA A 280 16.63 24.59 -12.68
N MET A 281 15.79 23.85 -11.95
CA MET A 281 16.27 22.83 -11.02
C MET A 281 16.81 21.62 -11.78
N THR A 282 17.72 20.88 -11.16
CA THR A 282 18.15 19.59 -11.69
C THR A 282 17.01 18.57 -11.51
N ALA A 283 16.93 17.56 -12.38
CA ALA A 283 15.91 16.52 -12.27
C ALA A 283 15.90 15.80 -10.90
N GLY A 284 17.09 15.50 -10.35
CA GLY A 284 17.20 14.95 -9.00
C GLY A 284 16.77 15.92 -7.90
N GLY A 285 16.99 17.23 -8.09
CA GLY A 285 16.51 18.26 -7.17
C GLY A 285 14.99 18.34 -7.15
N GLU A 286 14.34 18.28 -8.33
CA GLU A 286 12.88 18.20 -8.44
C GLU A 286 12.31 17.00 -7.68
N VAL A 287 12.93 15.83 -7.82
CA VAL A 287 12.51 14.61 -7.12
C VAL A 287 12.64 14.74 -5.61
N VAL A 288 13.72 15.36 -5.10
CA VAL A 288 13.89 15.59 -3.66
C VAL A 288 12.77 16.48 -3.10
N GLU A 289 12.43 17.56 -3.80
CA GLU A 289 11.34 18.45 -3.40
C GLU A 289 9.98 17.76 -3.45
N ASP A 290 9.70 16.93 -4.47
CA ASP A 290 8.46 16.15 -4.56
C ASP A 290 8.26 15.24 -3.33
N TYR A 291 9.30 14.53 -2.91
CA TYR A 291 9.24 13.74 -1.68
C TYR A 291 9.10 14.61 -0.42
N GLY A 292 9.73 15.78 -0.40
CA GLY A 292 9.66 16.72 0.72
C GLY A 292 8.24 17.26 0.96
N HIS A 293 7.52 17.58 -0.12
CA HIS A 293 6.25 18.32 -0.09
C HIS A 293 5.01 17.50 -0.44
N VAL A 294 5.14 16.39 -1.17
CA VAL A 294 4.01 15.51 -1.54
C VAL A 294 4.17 14.09 -0.98
N GLY A 295 5.40 13.69 -0.67
CA GLY A 295 5.72 12.35 -0.16
C GLY A 295 5.87 11.28 -1.26
N LEU A 296 5.80 11.67 -2.53
CA LEU A 296 6.07 10.83 -3.70
C LEU A 296 6.47 11.71 -4.89
N THR A 297 7.12 11.09 -5.89
CA THR A 297 7.35 11.73 -7.19
C THR A 297 6.67 10.95 -8.32
N LEU A 298 6.20 11.68 -9.34
CA LEU A 298 5.75 11.08 -10.61
C LEU A 298 6.87 11.08 -11.67
N ARG A 299 8.03 11.67 -11.37
CA ARG A 299 9.23 11.70 -12.20
C ARG A 299 10.01 10.38 -12.03
N ASP A 300 11.30 10.40 -12.36
CA ASP A 300 12.18 9.24 -12.21
C ASP A 300 12.43 8.88 -10.74
N HIS A 301 12.64 7.60 -10.48
CA HIS A 301 12.96 7.09 -9.15
C HIS A 301 14.32 7.61 -8.66
N PRO A 302 14.50 8.00 -7.37
CA PRO A 302 15.74 8.61 -6.88
C PRO A 302 17.04 7.83 -7.18
N VAL A 303 16.97 6.50 -7.16
CA VAL A 303 18.13 5.63 -7.40
C VAL A 303 18.56 5.64 -8.88
N SER A 304 17.68 6.00 -9.82
CA SER A 304 18.01 6.03 -11.25
C SER A 304 19.14 7.04 -11.55
N PHE A 305 19.14 8.19 -10.85
CA PHE A 305 20.18 9.21 -10.97
C PHE A 305 21.56 8.73 -10.52
N LEU A 306 21.61 7.69 -9.67
CA LEU A 306 22.83 7.10 -9.16
C LEU A 306 23.21 5.80 -9.90
N ARG A 307 22.36 5.31 -10.81
CA ARG A 307 22.52 3.98 -11.42
C ARG A 307 23.87 3.79 -12.12
N ALA A 308 24.33 4.80 -12.85
CA ALA A 308 25.63 4.73 -13.53
C ALA A 308 26.80 4.55 -12.53
N ASP A 309 26.74 5.22 -11.39
CA ASP A 309 27.78 5.17 -10.36
C ASP A 309 27.74 3.86 -9.58
N LEU A 310 26.53 3.37 -9.28
CA LEU A 310 26.30 2.07 -8.66
C LEU A 310 26.79 0.94 -9.57
N GLY A 311 26.48 1.00 -10.87
CA GLY A 311 26.97 0.05 -11.86
C GLY A 311 28.50 0.01 -11.96
N ARG A 312 29.18 1.17 -11.90
CA ARG A 312 30.65 1.24 -11.83
C ARG A 312 31.23 0.55 -10.59
N LYS A 313 30.48 0.52 -9.49
CA LYS A 313 30.82 -0.19 -8.26
C LYS A 313 30.37 -1.65 -8.24
N ARG A 314 29.79 -2.16 -9.33
CA ARG A 314 29.22 -3.51 -9.45
C ARG A 314 28.04 -3.78 -8.49
N ILE A 315 27.34 -2.71 -8.09
CA ILE A 315 26.11 -2.81 -7.32
C ILE A 315 24.95 -3.05 -8.30
N VAL A 316 24.27 -4.18 -8.15
CA VAL A 316 23.18 -4.61 -9.04
C VAL A 316 21.86 -3.92 -8.68
N SER A 317 20.92 -3.98 -9.61
CA SER A 317 19.53 -3.57 -9.35
C SER A 317 18.79 -4.56 -8.47
N CYS A 318 17.72 -4.11 -7.84
CA CYS A 318 16.83 -4.95 -7.04
C CYS A 318 16.27 -6.11 -7.87
N ARG A 319 15.91 -5.86 -9.13
CA ARG A 319 15.45 -6.91 -10.04
C ARG A 319 16.51 -7.97 -10.30
N GLU A 320 17.74 -7.57 -10.61
CA GLU A 320 18.85 -8.51 -10.84
C GLU A 320 19.14 -9.33 -9.58
N ALA A 321 19.13 -8.70 -8.40
CA ALA A 321 19.31 -9.38 -7.13
C ALA A 321 18.23 -10.45 -6.90
N MET A 322 16.96 -10.14 -7.16
CA MET A 322 15.84 -11.06 -6.96
C MET A 322 15.76 -12.17 -8.02
N GLN A 323 16.39 -11.99 -9.19
CA GLN A 323 16.43 -12.98 -10.28
C GLN A 323 17.71 -13.82 -10.29
N ALA A 324 18.67 -13.51 -9.42
CA ALA A 324 19.91 -14.24 -9.31
C ALA A 324 19.70 -15.69 -8.87
N ARG A 325 20.64 -16.56 -9.25
CA ARG A 325 20.65 -17.95 -8.80
C ARG A 325 21.00 -18.04 -7.32
N ASP A 326 20.39 -19.01 -6.65
CA ASP A 326 20.70 -19.31 -5.25
C ASP A 326 22.21 -19.51 -5.03
N GLY A 327 22.70 -19.06 -3.87
CA GLY A 327 24.10 -19.13 -3.47
C GLY A 327 25.06 -18.10 -4.09
N HIS A 328 24.58 -17.17 -4.93
CA HIS A 328 25.43 -16.10 -5.48
C HIS A 328 25.53 -14.88 -4.56
N TRP A 329 26.75 -14.37 -4.40
CA TRP A 329 27.02 -13.14 -3.66
C TRP A 329 26.87 -11.92 -4.57
N LEU A 330 26.01 -10.99 -4.16
CA LEU A 330 25.72 -9.74 -4.87
C LEU A 330 25.60 -8.58 -3.89
N GLU A 331 25.88 -7.37 -4.36
CA GLU A 331 25.63 -6.13 -3.64
C GLU A 331 24.49 -5.38 -4.32
N ALA A 332 23.45 -4.98 -3.56
CA ALA A 332 22.33 -4.21 -4.06
C ALA A 332 22.16 -2.94 -3.22
N ALA A 333 21.66 -1.87 -3.86
CA ALA A 333 21.36 -0.61 -3.19
C ALA A 333 19.97 -0.12 -3.61
N GLY A 334 19.25 0.47 -2.65
CA GLY A 334 17.91 1.00 -2.88
C GLY A 334 17.46 1.90 -1.74
N LEU A 335 16.36 2.61 -1.97
CA LEU A 335 15.64 3.37 -0.97
C LEU A 335 15.01 2.39 0.02
N VAL A 336 15.25 2.58 1.32
CA VAL A 336 14.65 1.70 2.34
C VAL A 336 13.18 2.08 2.53
N LEU A 337 12.28 1.13 2.25
CA LEU A 337 10.85 1.32 2.41
C LEU A 337 10.37 0.92 3.79
N VAL A 338 10.85 -0.21 4.27
CA VAL A 338 10.36 -0.84 5.51
C VAL A 338 11.53 -1.43 6.27
N ARG A 339 11.48 -1.29 7.60
CA ARG A 339 12.27 -2.09 8.55
C ARG A 339 11.35 -2.74 9.58
N GLN A 340 11.39 -4.06 9.68
CA GLN A 340 10.66 -4.82 10.70
C GLN A 340 11.63 -5.64 11.55
N ARG A 341 11.44 -5.59 12.87
CA ARG A 341 12.20 -6.41 13.82
C ARG A 341 11.22 -7.10 14.78
N PRO A 342 10.64 -8.25 14.40
CA PRO A 342 9.69 -8.97 15.25
C PRO A 342 10.37 -9.44 16.54
N GLY A 343 9.72 -9.22 17.69
CA GLY A 343 10.27 -9.63 18.99
C GLY A 343 10.52 -11.14 19.11
N SER A 344 9.79 -11.95 18.35
CA SER A 344 9.93 -13.41 18.28
C SER A 344 11.12 -13.89 17.43
N ALA A 345 11.72 -13.03 16.61
CA ALA A 345 12.70 -13.42 15.59
C ALA A 345 14.15 -13.42 16.10
N LYS A 346 14.39 -13.49 17.43
CA LYS A 346 15.72 -13.56 18.06
C LYS A 346 16.75 -12.52 17.52
N GLY A 347 16.28 -11.34 17.14
CA GLY A 347 17.13 -10.25 16.66
C GLY A 347 17.17 -10.05 15.15
N VAL A 348 16.62 -10.97 14.35
CA VAL A 348 16.51 -10.87 12.88
C VAL A 348 15.69 -9.66 12.46
N MET A 349 16.16 -8.95 11.44
CA MET A 349 15.51 -7.79 10.84
C MET A 349 15.13 -8.06 9.39
N PHE A 350 13.90 -7.73 9.03
CA PHE A 350 13.43 -7.75 7.65
C PHE A 350 13.47 -6.33 7.10
N ILE A 351 14.14 -6.12 5.97
CA ILE A 351 14.26 -4.82 5.32
C ILE A 351 13.80 -4.97 3.88
N THR A 352 12.94 -4.06 3.42
CA THR A 352 12.60 -3.95 1.99
C THR A 352 13.28 -2.71 1.43
N ILE A 353 14.09 -2.89 0.38
CA ILE A 353 14.67 -1.81 -0.40
C ILE A 353 14.02 -1.71 -1.77
N GLU A 354 14.05 -0.53 -2.35
CA GLU A 354 13.42 -0.22 -3.64
C GLU A 354 14.38 0.55 -4.55
N ASP A 355 14.41 0.17 -5.82
CA ASP A 355 15.02 0.97 -6.87
C ASP A 355 14.07 1.13 -8.07
N GLU A 356 14.54 1.77 -9.15
CA GLU A 356 13.75 2.00 -10.36
C GLU A 356 13.28 0.72 -11.06
N THR A 357 13.84 -0.44 -10.71
CA THR A 357 13.55 -1.74 -11.34
C THR A 357 12.57 -2.61 -10.53
N GLY A 358 12.42 -2.34 -9.23
CA GLY A 358 11.49 -3.02 -8.34
C GLY A 358 11.94 -3.00 -6.88
N ILE A 359 11.53 -4.01 -6.11
CA ILE A 359 11.85 -4.17 -4.69
C ILE A 359 12.75 -5.39 -4.47
N ALA A 360 13.56 -5.35 -3.41
CA ALA A 360 14.27 -6.51 -2.89
C ALA A 360 14.02 -6.64 -1.39
N ASN A 361 13.75 -7.87 -0.94
CA ASN A 361 13.54 -8.20 0.47
C ASN A 361 14.81 -8.80 1.06
N LEU A 362 15.26 -8.22 2.17
CA LEU A 362 16.50 -8.54 2.85
C LEU A 362 16.18 -9.10 4.25
N VAL A 363 16.95 -10.08 4.67
CA VAL A 363 16.95 -10.63 6.04
C VAL A 363 18.33 -10.38 6.62
N VAL A 364 18.39 -9.64 7.72
CA VAL A 364 19.63 -9.20 8.39
C VAL A 364 19.72 -9.77 9.79
#